data_AF-A0A2X3J125-F1
#
_entry.id   AF-A0A2X3J125-F1
#
_cell.length_a   1.000
_cell.length_b   1.000
_cell.length_c   1.000
_cell.angle_alpha   90.00
_cell.angle_beta   90.00
_cell.angle_gamma   90.00
#
_symmetry.space_group_name_H-M   'P 1'
#
loop_
_entity.id
_entity.type
_entity.pdbx_description
1 polymer ?
#
loop_
_entity_poly.entity_id
_entity_poly.type
_entity_poly.pdbx_seq_one_letter_code
_entity_poly.pdbx_strand_id
1 'polypeptide(L)'
;MWTAVARTIAQYMDSHKVVIDKSTVPVGTADKVRAVMEETLKSRGLDINFDVVSNPEFLKEGAAVADCMRPERIVIGTDNEEVIDLLRELYEPFNRNHDRMILMDIRSAELTKYAANCMLATKISFMNEIANLAERLGADIEKVRMGIGSDFSYWLQLHLSRLRLRRFLFPERCSGADSHRRADWLHA
;
A
#
# COMPACT_ATOMS: atom_id res chain seq x y z
N MET A 1 -5.91 -12.23 -9.86
CA MET A 1 -6.32 -12.64 -8.50
C MET A 1 -7.50 -11.80 -8.01
N TRP A 2 -7.37 -10.47 -7.94
CA TRP A 2 -8.45 -9.51 -7.60
C TRP A 2 -9.76 -9.76 -8.36
N THR A 3 -9.64 -9.85 -9.69
CA THR A 3 -10.76 -10.11 -10.59
C THR A 3 -11.41 -11.48 -10.39
N ALA A 4 -10.67 -12.48 -9.93
CA ALA A 4 -11.24 -13.78 -9.62
C ALA A 4 -12.10 -13.71 -8.35
N VAL A 5 -11.61 -13.04 -7.30
CA VAL A 5 -12.38 -12.81 -6.07
C VAL A 5 -13.60 -11.93 -6.33
N ALA A 6 -13.43 -10.85 -7.10
CA ALA A 6 -14.52 -9.97 -7.52
C ALA A 6 -15.64 -10.75 -8.25
N ARG A 7 -15.25 -11.64 -9.18
CA ARG A 7 -16.19 -12.53 -9.87
C ARG A 7 -16.94 -13.43 -8.89
N THR A 8 -16.25 -14.02 -7.91
CA THR A 8 -16.89 -14.84 -6.87
C THR A 8 -17.88 -14.03 -6.03
N ILE A 9 -17.51 -12.83 -5.58
CA ILE A 9 -18.42 -11.95 -4.84
C ILE A 9 -19.68 -11.68 -5.68
N ALA A 10 -19.50 -11.27 -6.94
CA ALA A 10 -20.59 -10.99 -7.85
C ALA A 10 -21.41 -12.23 -8.27
N GLN A 11 -20.86 -13.44 -8.16
CA GLN A 11 -21.59 -14.69 -8.41
C GLN A 11 -22.59 -15.00 -7.29
N TYR A 12 -22.27 -14.64 -6.05
CA TYR A 12 -23.03 -15.03 -4.87
C TYR A 12 -23.80 -13.89 -4.20
N MET A 13 -23.50 -12.63 -4.51
CA MET A 13 -24.24 -11.51 -3.92
C MET A 13 -25.71 -11.49 -4.36
N ASP A 14 -26.60 -11.12 -3.46
CA ASP A 14 -28.06 -11.05 -3.64
C ASP A 14 -28.65 -9.69 -3.25
N SER A 15 -27.79 -8.78 -2.81
CA SER A 15 -28.11 -7.48 -2.24
C SER A 15 -26.89 -6.58 -2.37
N HIS A 16 -27.08 -5.27 -2.16
CA HIS A 16 -25.99 -4.29 -2.22
C HIS A 16 -24.81 -4.68 -1.32
N LYS A 17 -23.61 -4.38 -1.81
CA LYS A 17 -22.33 -4.62 -1.12
C LYS A 17 -21.37 -3.46 -1.35
N VAL A 18 -20.57 -3.17 -0.33
CA VAL A 18 -19.36 -2.36 -0.44
C VAL A 18 -18.17 -3.31 -0.49
N VAL A 19 -17.44 -3.32 -1.60
CA VAL A 19 -16.24 -4.15 -1.82
C VAL A 19 -15.00 -3.30 -1.61
N ILE A 20 -14.18 -3.69 -0.64
CA ILE A 20 -13.01 -2.89 -0.22
C ILE A 20 -11.73 -3.58 -0.70
N ASP A 21 -11.04 -2.95 -1.64
CA ASP A 21 -9.71 -3.33 -2.09
C ASP A 21 -8.66 -2.84 -1.07
N LYS A 22 -8.32 -3.73 -0.12
CA LYS A 22 -7.36 -3.44 0.95
C LYS A 22 -5.89 -3.69 0.57
N SER A 23 -5.65 -4.66 -0.29
CA SER A 23 -4.29 -5.09 -0.63
C SER A 23 -3.61 -4.10 -1.59
N THR A 24 -2.28 -4.22 -1.75
CA THR A 24 -1.53 -3.32 -2.65
C THR A 24 -1.88 -3.63 -4.11
N VAL A 25 -2.60 -2.72 -4.75
CA VAL A 25 -3.10 -2.85 -6.13
C VAL A 25 -2.49 -1.81 -7.08
N PRO A 26 -2.12 -2.18 -8.31
CA PRO A 26 -1.81 -1.18 -9.32
C PRO A 26 -2.97 -0.20 -9.52
N VAL A 27 -2.67 1.04 -9.86
CA VAL A 27 -3.68 2.06 -10.17
C VAL A 27 -4.63 1.57 -11.28
N GLY A 28 -5.92 1.76 -11.09
CA GLY A 28 -7.01 1.28 -11.95
C GLY A 28 -7.42 -0.16 -11.68
N THR A 29 -7.08 -0.74 -10.52
CA THR A 29 -7.55 -2.09 -10.18
C THR A 29 -9.00 -2.08 -9.74
N ALA A 30 -9.42 -1.07 -8.97
CA ALA A 30 -10.82 -0.89 -8.61
C ALA A 30 -11.73 -0.81 -9.87
N ASP A 31 -11.28 -0.14 -10.93
CA ASP A 31 -12.00 -0.09 -12.22
C ASP A 31 -12.18 -1.49 -12.82
N LYS A 32 -11.15 -2.34 -12.76
CA LYS A 32 -11.20 -3.73 -13.25
C LYS A 32 -12.09 -4.61 -12.37
N VAL A 33 -12.06 -4.40 -11.05
CA VAL A 33 -12.94 -5.09 -10.11
C VAL A 33 -14.39 -4.76 -10.42
N ARG A 34 -14.70 -3.46 -10.57
CA ARG A 34 -16.04 -2.97 -10.95
C ARG A 34 -16.52 -3.59 -12.25
N ALA A 35 -15.72 -3.53 -13.32
CA ALA A 35 -16.09 -4.09 -14.62
C ALA A 35 -16.40 -5.59 -14.57
N VAL A 36 -15.62 -6.37 -13.81
CA VAL A 36 -15.84 -7.82 -13.66
C VAL A 36 -17.11 -8.12 -12.86
N MET A 37 -17.39 -7.33 -11.83
CA MET A 37 -18.61 -7.49 -11.04
C MET A 37 -19.86 -7.14 -11.86
N GLU A 38 -19.84 -6.03 -12.60
CA GLU A 38 -20.91 -5.63 -13.54
C GLU A 38 -21.17 -6.70 -14.60
N GLU A 39 -20.12 -7.21 -15.26
CA GLU A 39 -20.22 -8.30 -16.23
C GLU A 39 -20.90 -9.53 -15.62
N THR A 40 -20.49 -9.89 -14.40
CA THR A 40 -20.98 -11.09 -13.72
C THR A 40 -22.45 -10.93 -13.29
N LEU A 41 -22.84 -9.79 -12.74
CA LEU A 41 -24.23 -9.50 -12.37
C LEU A 41 -25.15 -9.48 -13.61
N LYS A 42 -24.68 -8.86 -14.70
CA LYS A 42 -25.38 -8.87 -15.98
C LYS A 42 -25.58 -10.29 -16.51
N SER A 43 -24.56 -11.16 -16.39
CA SER A 43 -24.67 -12.57 -16.80
C SER A 43 -25.68 -13.37 -15.96
N ARG A 44 -25.93 -12.95 -14.71
CA ARG A 44 -26.95 -13.52 -13.82
C ARG A 44 -28.34 -12.95 -14.06
N GLY A 45 -28.47 -11.93 -14.91
CA GLY A 45 -29.74 -11.22 -15.12
C GLY A 45 -30.19 -10.42 -13.89
N LEU A 46 -29.26 -9.99 -13.04
CA LEU A 46 -29.54 -9.24 -11.82
C LEU A 46 -29.08 -7.80 -11.97
N ASP A 47 -29.89 -6.88 -11.46
CA ASP A 47 -29.59 -5.46 -11.34
C ASP A 47 -29.40 -5.12 -9.87
N ILE A 48 -28.17 -5.32 -9.36
CA ILE A 48 -27.80 -5.10 -7.97
C ILE A 48 -26.67 -4.07 -7.94
N ASN A 49 -26.89 -2.94 -7.28
CA ASN A 49 -25.87 -1.92 -7.10
C ASN A 49 -24.78 -2.38 -6.12
N PHE A 50 -23.56 -1.87 -6.29
CA PHE A 50 -22.44 -2.10 -5.40
C PHE A 50 -21.42 -0.97 -5.52
N ASP A 51 -20.58 -0.83 -4.49
CA ASP A 51 -19.50 0.15 -4.44
C ASP A 51 -18.15 -0.55 -4.36
N VAL A 52 -17.13 0.01 -5.03
CA VAL A 52 -15.75 -0.47 -4.95
C VAL A 52 -14.91 0.65 -4.34
N VAL A 53 -14.25 0.34 -3.23
CA VAL A 53 -13.48 1.28 -2.42
C VAL A 53 -12.02 0.86 -2.38
N SER A 54 -11.09 1.80 -2.46
CA SER A 54 -9.68 1.53 -2.17
C SER A 54 -9.38 1.85 -0.71
N ASN A 55 -8.86 0.90 0.07
CA ASN A 55 -8.40 1.14 1.44
C ASN A 55 -7.00 0.53 1.65
N PRO A 56 -5.95 1.16 1.12
CA PRO A 56 -4.62 0.59 1.19
C PRO A 56 -4.13 0.46 2.63
N GLU A 57 -3.48 -0.66 2.95
CA GLU A 57 -2.89 -0.88 4.27
C GLU A 57 -1.44 -0.33 4.38
N PHE A 58 -1.07 0.21 5.55
CA PHE A 58 0.27 0.76 5.83
C PHE A 58 0.98 0.07 7.01
N LEU A 59 0.69 -1.22 7.24
CA LEU A 59 1.24 -1.99 8.35
C LEU A 59 2.74 -2.29 8.16
N LYS A 60 3.51 -2.26 9.26
CA LYS A 60 4.93 -2.67 9.28
C LYS A 60 5.02 -4.17 9.61
N GLU A 61 5.88 -4.90 8.90
CA GLU A 61 6.16 -6.31 9.23
C GLU A 61 6.72 -6.42 10.66
N GLY A 62 6.14 -7.30 11.48
CA GLY A 62 6.54 -7.51 12.89
C GLY A 62 5.82 -6.63 13.91
N ALA A 63 5.04 -5.63 13.49
CA ALA A 63 4.21 -4.79 14.37
C ALA A 63 2.72 -4.78 13.99
N ALA A 64 2.30 -5.70 13.10
CA ALA A 64 0.99 -5.67 12.45
C ALA A 64 -0.21 -5.55 13.41
N VAL A 65 -0.19 -6.25 14.56
CA VAL A 65 -1.29 -6.17 15.54
C VAL A 65 -1.38 -4.78 16.18
N ALA A 66 -0.24 -4.22 16.61
CA ALA A 66 -0.21 -2.89 17.23
C ALA A 66 -0.56 -1.79 16.21
N ASP A 67 -0.03 -1.90 14.99
CA ASP A 67 -0.30 -0.96 13.89
C ASP A 67 -1.77 -1.01 13.43
N CYS A 68 -2.41 -2.17 13.47
CA CYS A 68 -3.82 -2.30 13.12
C CYS A 68 -4.74 -1.70 14.20
N MET A 69 -4.33 -1.74 15.47
CA MET A 69 -5.10 -1.18 16.60
C MET A 69 -4.90 0.33 16.76
N ARG A 70 -3.80 0.89 16.28
CA ARG A 70 -3.49 2.32 16.35
C ARG A 70 -2.82 2.80 15.05
N PRO A 71 -3.56 2.84 13.93
CA PRO A 71 -3.00 3.26 12.66
C PRO A 71 -2.51 4.72 12.74
N GLU A 72 -1.38 5.03 12.09
CA GLU A 72 -0.91 6.42 11.96
C GLU A 72 -1.89 7.25 11.08
N ARG A 73 -2.41 6.64 10.01
CA ARG A 73 -3.49 7.16 9.15
C ARG A 73 -4.30 6.02 8.52
N ILE A 74 -5.52 6.32 8.09
CA ILE A 74 -6.40 5.42 7.35
C ILE A 74 -6.74 6.11 6.02
N VAL A 75 -6.23 5.59 4.90
CA VAL A 75 -6.52 6.15 3.57
C VAL A 75 -7.76 5.46 3.00
N ILE A 76 -8.72 6.25 2.51
CA ILE A 76 -9.93 5.76 1.88
C ILE A 76 -10.12 6.47 0.54
N GLY A 77 -10.19 5.66 -0.52
CA GLY A 77 -10.50 6.07 -1.88
C GLY A 77 -11.93 5.70 -2.24
N THR A 78 -12.83 6.67 -2.35
CA THR A 78 -14.23 6.50 -2.77
C THR A 78 -14.80 7.85 -3.21
N ASP A 79 -15.77 7.83 -4.12
CA ASP A 79 -16.54 9.00 -4.56
C ASP A 79 -17.98 8.99 -4.01
N ASN A 80 -18.38 7.94 -3.29
CA ASN A 80 -19.71 7.81 -2.69
C ASN A 80 -19.72 8.29 -1.22
N GLU A 81 -20.48 9.35 -0.94
CA GLU A 81 -20.64 9.94 0.39
C GLU A 81 -21.30 8.99 1.41
N GLU A 82 -22.29 8.19 1.00
CA GLU A 82 -22.95 7.22 1.90
C GLU A 82 -21.95 6.14 2.36
N VAL A 83 -21.06 5.74 1.46
CA VAL A 83 -19.98 4.78 1.76
C VAL A 83 -18.94 5.41 2.68
N ILE A 84 -18.65 6.71 2.56
CA ILE A 84 -17.76 7.41 3.47
C ILE A 84 -18.29 7.36 4.90
N ASP A 85 -19.58 7.64 5.09
CA ASP A 85 -20.19 7.64 6.42
C ASP A 85 -20.25 6.23 7.03
N LEU A 86 -20.57 5.21 6.22
CA LEU A 86 -20.45 3.81 6.64
C LEU A 86 -19.03 3.44 7.08
N LEU A 87 -18.00 3.90 6.35
CA LEU A 87 -16.61 3.62 6.69
C LEU A 87 -16.15 4.40 7.93
N ARG A 88 -16.69 5.60 8.16
CA ARG A 88 -16.45 6.35 9.40
C ARG A 88 -16.98 5.60 10.61
N GLU A 89 -18.19 5.05 10.52
CA GLU A 89 -18.76 4.19 11.57
C GLU A 89 -17.89 2.95 11.79
N LEU A 90 -17.48 2.28 10.70
CA LEU A 90 -16.60 1.11 10.77
C LEU A 90 -15.26 1.40 11.46
N TYR A 91 -14.66 2.58 11.21
CA TYR A 91 -13.37 2.97 11.77
C TYR A 91 -13.45 3.76 13.08
N GLU A 92 -14.63 4.13 13.56
CA GLU A 92 -14.84 4.89 14.79
C GLU A 92 -14.07 4.32 16.00
N PRO A 93 -14.03 2.99 16.24
CA PRO A 93 -13.29 2.42 17.37
C PRO A 93 -11.79 2.72 17.35
N PHE A 94 -11.22 2.96 16.16
CA PHE A 94 -9.81 3.25 15.93
C PHE A 94 -9.49 4.75 15.88
N ASN A 95 -10.51 5.61 15.81
CA ASN A 95 -10.41 7.07 15.64
C ASN A 95 -10.83 7.91 16.87
N ARG A 96 -11.08 7.28 18.03
CA ARG A 96 -11.65 7.93 19.24
C ARG A 96 -11.00 9.23 19.71
N ASN A 97 -9.71 9.44 19.42
CA ASN A 97 -8.98 10.60 19.90
C ASN A 97 -8.70 11.65 18.82
N HIS A 98 -8.56 11.27 17.55
CA HIS A 98 -8.21 12.13 16.42
C HIS A 98 -8.77 11.48 15.15
N ASP A 99 -9.37 12.26 14.25
CA ASP A 99 -9.71 11.76 12.92
C ASP A 99 -8.43 11.47 12.13
N ARG A 100 -8.20 10.19 11.84
CA ARG A 100 -7.03 9.70 11.08
C ARG A 100 -7.40 9.34 9.65
N MET A 101 -8.65 9.53 9.24
CA MET A 101 -9.09 9.23 7.89
C MET A 101 -8.62 10.31 6.92
N ILE A 102 -8.06 9.87 5.80
CA ILE A 102 -7.69 10.70 4.67
C ILE A 102 -8.54 10.22 3.51
N LEU A 103 -9.56 11.02 3.18
CA LEU A 103 -10.49 10.76 2.08
C LEU A 103 -9.91 11.32 0.78
N MET A 104 -10.01 10.55 -0.29
CA MET A 104 -9.55 10.93 -1.62
C MET A 104 -10.28 10.12 -2.69
N ASP A 105 -10.01 10.38 -3.97
CA ASP A 105 -10.49 9.52 -5.05
C ASP A 105 -9.78 8.16 -5.05
N ILE A 106 -10.42 7.17 -5.67
CA ILE A 106 -9.95 5.78 -5.71
C ILE A 106 -8.53 5.68 -6.26
N ARG A 107 -8.24 6.34 -7.38
CA ARG A 107 -6.92 6.23 -8.04
C ARG A 107 -5.82 6.89 -7.22
N SER A 108 -6.13 8.01 -6.55
CA SER A 108 -5.21 8.64 -5.59
C SER A 108 -4.91 7.74 -4.39
N ALA A 109 -5.90 7.00 -3.88
CA ALA A 109 -5.67 6.04 -2.80
C ALA A 109 -4.76 4.88 -3.24
N GLU A 110 -5.04 4.29 -4.41
CA GLU A 110 -4.19 3.23 -4.99
C GLU A 110 -2.74 3.74 -5.19
N LEU A 111 -2.57 4.95 -5.74
CA LEU A 111 -1.26 5.54 -5.97
C LEU A 111 -0.52 5.87 -4.66
N THR A 112 -1.23 6.33 -3.63
CA THR A 112 -0.64 6.69 -2.33
C THR A 112 0.13 5.52 -1.72
N LYS A 113 -0.36 4.29 -1.88
CA LYS A 113 0.33 3.09 -1.39
C LYS A 113 1.67 2.87 -2.11
N TYR A 114 1.68 3.02 -3.43
CA TYR A 114 2.92 2.90 -4.23
C TYR A 114 3.89 4.01 -3.89
N ALA A 115 3.43 5.25 -3.84
CA ALA A 115 4.24 6.41 -3.50
C ALA A 115 4.90 6.24 -2.12
N ALA A 116 4.15 5.78 -1.11
CA ALA A 116 4.68 5.54 0.22
C ALA A 116 5.79 4.47 0.23
N ASN A 117 5.56 3.33 -0.44
CA ASN A 117 6.55 2.24 -0.51
C ASN A 117 7.79 2.65 -1.32
N CYS A 118 7.62 3.34 -2.45
CA CYS A 118 8.72 3.85 -3.28
C CYS A 118 9.56 4.89 -2.51
N MET A 119 8.90 5.79 -1.78
CA MET A 119 9.56 6.80 -0.96
C MET A 119 10.40 6.17 0.15
N LEU A 120 9.90 5.11 0.81
CA LEU A 120 10.66 4.35 1.80
C LEU A 120 11.89 3.68 1.19
N ALA A 121 11.72 3.01 0.05
CA ALA A 121 12.82 2.35 -0.66
C ALA A 121 13.88 3.33 -1.16
N THR A 122 13.46 4.50 -1.63
CA THR A 122 14.35 5.58 -2.08
C THR A 122 15.23 6.06 -0.94
N LYS A 123 14.67 6.28 0.26
CA LYS A 123 15.46 6.71 1.43
C LYS A 123 16.50 5.68 1.84
N ILE A 124 16.13 4.40 1.85
CA ILE A 124 17.07 3.32 2.20
C ILE A 124 18.20 3.29 1.18
N SER A 125 17.86 3.30 -0.12
CA SER A 125 18.86 3.27 -1.19
C SER A 125 19.77 4.50 -1.15
N PHE A 126 19.20 5.69 -0.94
CA PHE A 126 19.95 6.92 -0.79
C PHE A 126 20.94 6.84 0.39
N MET A 127 20.48 6.42 1.57
CA MET A 127 21.37 6.29 2.74
C MET A 127 22.49 5.27 2.52
N ASN A 128 22.23 4.18 1.79
CA ASN A 128 23.27 3.21 1.44
C ASN A 128 24.34 3.83 0.53
N GLU A 129 23.94 4.62 -0.47
CA GLU A 129 24.91 5.31 -1.34
C GLU A 129 25.73 6.36 -0.58
N ILE A 130 25.11 7.10 0.33
CA ILE A 130 25.83 8.05 1.20
C ILE A 130 26.81 7.30 2.13
N ALA A 131 26.46 6.11 2.61
CA ALA A 131 27.37 5.28 3.41
C ALA A 131 28.61 4.87 2.61
N ASN A 132 28.43 4.39 1.37
CA ASN A 132 29.53 4.03 0.48
C ASN A 132 30.46 5.23 0.19
N LEU A 133 29.87 6.43 0.03
CA LEU A 133 30.65 7.65 -0.16
C LEU A 133 31.40 8.06 1.12
N ALA A 134 30.76 7.96 2.29
CA ALA A 134 31.37 8.28 3.57
C ALA A 134 32.60 7.39 3.86
N GLU A 135 32.54 6.09 3.55
CA GLU A 135 33.68 5.17 3.67
C GLU A 135 34.89 5.63 2.85
N ARG A 136 34.66 6.07 1.61
CA ARG A 136 35.72 6.55 0.71
C ARG A 136 36.33 7.89 1.16
N LEU A 137 35.55 8.71 1.85
CA LEU A 137 35.96 10.02 2.35
C LEU A 137 36.49 9.99 3.79
N GLY A 138 36.47 8.84 4.47
CA GLY A 138 36.82 8.73 5.89
C GLY A 138 35.84 9.43 6.83
N ALA A 139 34.59 9.61 6.40
CA ALA A 139 33.53 10.22 7.19
C ALA A 139 32.71 9.16 7.95
N ASP A 140 32.13 9.57 9.08
CA ASP A 140 31.26 8.71 9.89
C ASP A 140 29.80 8.87 9.45
N ILE A 141 29.26 7.81 8.82
CA ILE A 141 27.88 7.79 8.31
C ILE A 141 26.85 8.04 9.41
N GLU A 142 27.09 7.63 10.66
CA GLU A 142 26.14 7.85 11.75
C GLU A 142 26.09 9.33 12.15
N LYS A 143 27.24 10.02 12.14
CA LYS A 143 27.27 11.48 12.34
C LYS A 143 26.59 12.22 11.20
N VAL A 144 26.80 11.80 9.96
CA VAL A 144 26.10 12.36 8.79
C VAL A 144 24.59 12.16 8.92
N ARG A 145 24.17 10.94 9.29
CA ARG A 145 22.77 10.56 9.51
C ARG A 145 22.10 11.43 10.58
N MET A 146 22.77 11.66 11.71
CA MET A 146 22.27 12.55 12.76
C MET A 146 22.21 14.01 12.28
N GLY A 147 23.22 14.48 11.56
CA GLY A 147 23.28 15.85 11.05
C GLY A 147 22.18 16.18 10.03
N ILE A 148 21.84 15.24 9.14
CA ILE A 148 20.71 15.43 8.19
C ILE A 148 19.35 15.22 8.87
N GLY A 149 19.30 14.37 9.91
CA GLY A 149 18.05 14.03 10.61
C GLY A 149 17.62 15.08 11.64
N SER A 150 18.52 15.99 12.05
CA SER A 150 18.20 17.07 12.98
C SER A 150 17.41 18.23 12.36
N ASP A 151 17.40 18.36 11.03
CA ASP A 151 16.51 19.30 10.34
C ASP A 151 15.10 18.72 10.29
N PHE A 152 14.15 19.44 10.90
CA PHE A 152 12.79 18.99 11.24
C PHE A 152 11.84 18.78 10.03
N SER A 153 12.35 18.44 8.86
CA SER A 153 11.53 18.05 7.69
C SER A 153 12.14 16.97 6.81
N TYR A 154 13.32 16.43 7.13
CA TYR A 154 13.89 15.31 6.38
C TYR A 154 13.82 14.01 7.20
N TRP A 155 12.64 13.40 7.19
CA TRP A 155 12.48 11.97 6.88
C TRP A 155 13.62 11.01 7.27
N LEU A 156 13.89 10.81 8.57
CA LEU A 156 14.75 9.72 8.98
C LEU A 156 14.37 9.07 10.31
N GLN A 157 13.24 8.35 10.28
CA GLN A 157 12.92 7.32 11.27
C GLN A 157 13.16 5.92 10.66
N LEU A 158 14.28 5.73 9.96
CA LEU A 158 14.72 4.42 9.49
C LEU A 158 15.72 3.84 10.51
N HIS A 159 15.28 2.86 11.30
CA HIS A 159 16.19 1.99 12.05
C HIS A 159 16.91 1.08 11.05
N LEU A 160 18.10 1.50 10.62
CA LEU A 160 18.92 0.81 9.60
C LEU A 160 19.41 -0.59 10.04
N SER A 161 19.17 -1.01 11.28
CA SER A 161 19.78 -2.21 11.83
C SER A 161 19.30 -3.54 11.22
N ARG A 162 18.22 -3.59 10.40
CA ARG A 162 17.67 -4.89 9.91
C ARG A 162 17.02 -4.96 8.53
N LEU A 163 17.01 -3.92 7.68
CA LEU A 163 16.22 -3.94 6.44
C LEU A 163 17.03 -4.36 5.20
N ARG A 164 16.88 -5.62 4.77
CA ARG A 164 17.26 -6.07 3.40
C ARG A 164 16.18 -5.68 2.40
N LEU A 165 16.53 -4.83 1.43
CA LEU A 165 15.68 -4.29 0.34
C LEU A 165 14.89 -5.32 -0.49
N ARG A 166 15.36 -6.57 -0.61
CA ARG A 166 14.85 -7.52 -1.62
C ARG A 166 13.40 -8.01 -1.42
N ARG A 167 12.85 -7.97 -0.20
CA ARG A 167 11.52 -8.54 0.09
C ARG A 167 10.38 -7.51 0.11
N PHE A 168 10.72 -6.22 0.18
CA PHE A 168 9.76 -5.14 0.44
C PHE A 168 9.15 -4.54 -0.84
N LEU A 169 9.84 -4.64 -1.98
CA LEU A 169 9.45 -4.00 -3.24
C LEU A 169 8.68 -4.93 -4.20
N PHE A 170 8.84 -6.25 -4.06
CA PHE A 170 8.25 -7.22 -4.98
C PHE A 170 7.73 -8.43 -4.19
N PRO A 171 6.41 -8.53 -3.93
CA PRO A 171 5.81 -9.80 -3.57
C PRO A 171 6.11 -10.82 -4.68
N GLU A 172 6.43 -12.06 -4.32
CA GLU A 172 6.93 -13.15 -5.18
C GLU A 172 6.07 -13.53 -6.41
N ARG A 173 5.06 -12.76 -6.80
CA ARG A 173 4.08 -13.09 -7.84
C ARG A 173 4.32 -12.45 -9.21
N CYS A 174 5.40 -11.69 -9.40
CA CYS A 174 5.73 -11.09 -10.70
C CYS A 174 6.76 -11.87 -11.54
N SER A 175 7.20 -13.08 -11.14
CA SER A 175 8.15 -13.86 -11.95
C SER A 175 7.51 -15.14 -12.49
N GLY A 176 6.74 -14.99 -13.56
CA GLY A 176 6.57 -16.04 -14.57
C GLY A 176 7.65 -15.87 -15.63
N ALA A 177 8.92 -16.09 -15.28
CA ALA A 177 10.03 -16.14 -16.21
C ALA A 177 11.15 -17.04 -15.66
N ASP A 178 11.56 -17.98 -16.51
CA ASP A 178 12.47 -19.11 -16.37
C ASP A 178 13.54 -19.11 -15.26
N SER A 179 13.68 -20.28 -14.65
CA SER A 179 14.62 -20.67 -13.60
C SER A 179 16.09 -20.86 -14.05
N HIS A 180 16.48 -20.40 -15.24
CA HIS A 180 17.85 -20.54 -15.75
C HIS A 180 18.39 -19.22 -16.31
N ARG A 181 18.74 -18.30 -15.41
CA ARG A 181 19.83 -17.31 -15.56
C ARG A 181 19.98 -16.53 -14.24
N ARG A 182 20.65 -17.15 -13.26
CA ARG A 182 21.08 -16.51 -12.00
C ARG A 182 22.61 -16.45 -11.96
N ALA A 183 23.17 -15.39 -12.51
CA ALA A 183 24.50 -14.83 -12.24
C ALA A 183 24.65 -13.56 -13.11
N ASP A 184 25.54 -12.65 -12.75
CA ASP A 184 26.00 -11.51 -13.58
C ASP A 184 25.36 -10.12 -13.39
N TRP A 185 24.95 -9.74 -12.17
CA TRP A 185 24.65 -8.31 -11.89
C TRP A 185 25.34 -7.78 -10.62
N LEU A 186 26.60 -8.16 -10.39
CA LEU A 186 27.40 -7.67 -9.25
C LEU A 186 28.71 -6.96 -9.64
N HIS A 187 28.90 -6.59 -10.91
CA HIS A 187 29.99 -5.71 -11.32
C HIS A 187 29.52 -4.71 -12.39
N ALA A 188 28.95 -3.59 -11.95
CA ALA A 188 28.94 -2.29 -12.63
C ALA A 188 28.50 -1.21 -11.62
#